data_AF-A0A948RHM4-F1
#
_entry.id   AF-A0A948RHM4-F1
#
_cell.length_a   1.000
_cell.length_b   1.000
_cell.length_c   1.000
_cell.angle_alpha   90.00
_cell.angle_beta   90.00
_cell.angle_gamma   90.00
#
_symmetry.space_group_name_H-M   'P 1'
#
loop_
_entity.id
_entity.type
_entity.pdbx_description
1 polymer ?
#
loop_
_entity_poly.entity_id
_entity_poly.type
_entity_poly.pdbx_seq_one_letter_code
_entity_poly.pdbx_strand_id
1 'polypeptide(L)' 'TYNLLREHLGEVLNGLPPREVRILQLRYGLLDGQAYTLEEVGRKMGVTRERVRQIEAQALSRLRHPTIRRKLRDYLGE' A
#
# COMPACT_ATOMS: atom_id res chain seq x y z
N THR A 1 -13.48 -8.63 3.16
CA THR A 1 -12.24 -8.11 3.80
C THR A 1 -11.23 -7.51 2.83
N TYR A 2 -11.10 -7.94 1.57
CA TYR A 2 -10.19 -7.31 0.59
C TYR A 2 -10.57 -5.88 0.15
N ASN A 3 -11.86 -5.53 0.12
CA ASN A 3 -12.32 -4.21 -0.31
C ASN A 3 -11.96 -3.07 0.67
N LEU A 4 -11.98 -3.34 1.98
CA LEU A 4 -11.62 -2.35 3.01
C LEU A 4 -10.14 -1.93 2.91
N LEU A 5 -9.28 -2.88 2.51
CA LEU A 5 -7.85 -2.63 2.33
C LEU A 5 -7.58 -1.72 1.12
N ARG A 6 -8.39 -1.81 0.05
CA ARG A 6 -8.26 -0.99 -1.16
C ARG A 6 -8.57 0.48 -0.90
N GLU A 7 -9.67 0.79 -0.20
CA GLU A 7 -10.02 2.18 0.15
C GLU A 7 -8.96 2.80 1.05
N HIS A 8 -8.53 2.07 2.09
CA HIS A 8 -7.53 2.58 3.02
C HIS A 8 -6.15 2.76 2.37
N LEU A 9 -5.80 1.92 1.39
CA LEU A 9 -4.57 2.08 0.63
C LEU A 9 -4.58 3.38 -0.16
N GLY A 10 -5.71 3.82 -0.72
CA GLY A 10 -5.79 5.07 -1.49
C GLY A 10 -5.28 6.30 -0.73
N GLU A 11 -5.67 6.46 0.54
CA GLU A 11 -5.19 7.57 1.37
C GLU A 11 -3.70 7.47 1.69
N VAL A 12 -3.19 6.26 1.93
CA VAL A 12 -1.78 6.05 2.24
C VAL A 12 -0.92 6.25 1.00
N LEU A 13 -1.40 5.88 -0.18
CA LEU A 13 -0.71 6.13 -1.45
C LEU A 13 -0.54 7.64 -1.71
N ASN A 14 -1.50 8.48 -1.31
CA ASN A 14 -1.37 9.95 -1.44
C ASN A 14 -0.21 10.53 -0.61
N GLY A 15 0.19 9.86 0.47
CA GLY A 15 1.28 10.30 1.35
C GLY A 15 2.65 9.67 1.05
N LEU A 16 2.76 8.88 -0.01
CA LEU A 16 3.97 8.12 -0.34
C LEU A 16 4.63 8.62 -1.64
N PRO A 17 5.95 8.46 -1.79
CA PRO A 17 6.64 8.77 -3.03
C PRO A 17 6.09 7.93 -4.21
N PRO A 18 6.07 8.45 -5.44
CA PRO A 18 5.51 7.75 -6.60
C PRO A 18 6.08 6.34 -6.85
N ARG A 19 7.36 6.12 -6.54
CA ARG A 19 7.99 4.78 -6.64
C ARG A 19 7.45 3.80 -5.60
N GLU A 20 7.17 4.27 -4.38
CA GLU A 20 6.61 3.43 -3.31
C GLU A 20 5.13 3.13 -3.57
N VAL A 21 4.39 4.12 -4.08
CA VAL A 21 3.01 3.94 -4.56
C VAL A 21 2.95 2.83 -5.61
N ARG A 22 3.85 2.86 -6.60
CA ARG A 22 3.91 1.86 -7.66
C ARG A 22 4.20 0.46 -7.13
N ILE A 23 5.09 0.35 -6.13
CA ILE A 23 5.40 -0.92 -5.45
C ILE A 23 4.14 -1.51 -4.79
N LEU A 24 3.40 -0.69 -4.04
CA LEU A 24 2.17 -1.13 -3.37
C LEU A 24 1.06 -1.45 -4.37
N GLN A 25 0.94 -0.68 -5.46
CA GLN A 25 -0.02 -0.95 -6.53
C GLN A 25 0.20 -2.32 -7.18
N LEU A 26 1.46 -2.68 -7.44
CA LEU A 26 1.80 -4.02 -7.95
C LEU A 26 1.57 -5.09 -6.88
N ARG A 27 1.97 -4.83 -5.62
CA ARG A 27 1.84 -5.82 -4.54
C ARG A 27 0.38 -6.23 -4.29
N TYR A 28 -0.54 -5.27 -4.37
CA TYR A 28 -1.97 -5.48 -4.06
C TYR A 28 -2.87 -5.52 -5.30
N GLY A 29 -2.30 -5.55 -6.52
CA GLY A 29 -3.08 -5.58 -7.76
C GLY A 29 -4.06 -4.40 -7.86
N LEU A 30 -3.62 -3.20 -7.47
CA LEU A 30 -4.43 -1.98 -7.54
C LEU A 30 -4.45 -1.39 -8.96
N LEU A 31 -3.52 -1.81 -9.82
CA LEU A 31 -3.40 -1.31 -11.18
C LEU A 31 -4.05 -2.24 -12.21
N ASP A 32 -3.71 -3.52 -12.17
CA ASP A 32 -4.09 -4.55 -13.14
C ASP A 32 -4.96 -5.66 -12.53
N GLY A 33 -5.35 -5.53 -11.25
CA GLY A 33 -6.11 -6.55 -10.53
C GLY A 33 -5.27 -7.74 -10.07
N GLN A 34 -3.97 -7.79 -10.40
CA GLN A 34 -3.11 -8.92 -10.11
C GLN A 34 -2.08 -8.58 -9.03
N ALA A 35 -2.11 -9.33 -7.93
CA ALA A 35 -1.13 -9.19 -6.87
C ALA A 35 0.18 -9.89 -7.25
N TYR A 36 1.28 -9.15 -7.26
CA TYR A 36 2.63 -9.69 -7.47
C TYR A 36 3.32 -9.97 -6.14
N THR A 37 4.20 -10.97 -6.09
CA THR A 37 5.04 -11.27 -4.92
C THR A 37 6.10 -10.20 -4.68
N LEU A 38 6.66 -10.15 -3.46
CA LEU A 38 7.75 -9.21 -3.13
C LEU A 38 8.95 -9.33 -4.10
N GLU A 39 9.22 -10.55 -4.57
CA GLU A 39 10.33 -10.83 -5.48
C GLU A 39 10.03 -10.37 -6.91
N GLU A 40 8.82 -10.62 -7.41
CA GLU A 40 8.38 -10.14 -8.72
C GLU A 40 8.29 -8.61 -8.78
N VAL A 41 7.76 -7.99 -7.73
CA VAL A 41 7.73 -6.53 -7.61
C VAL A 41 9.16 -5.98 -7.58
N GLY A 42 10.05 -6.62 -6.82
CA GLY A 42 11.47 -6.26 -6.77
C GLY A 42 12.12 -6.29 -8.14
N ARG A 43 11.95 -7.38 -8.88
CA ARG A 43 12.47 -7.53 -10.25
C ARG A 43 11.89 -6.47 -11.20
N LYS A 44 10.57 -6.23 -11.17
CA LYS A 44 9.91 -5.22 -12.04
C LYS A 44 10.33 -3.78 -11.73
N MET A 45 10.63 -3.48 -10.47
CA MET A 45 10.97 -2.13 -10.00
C MET A 45 12.48 -1.87 -9.92
N GLY A 46 13.31 -2.88 -10.22
CA GLY A 46 14.76 -2.81 -10.07
C GLY A 46 15.21 -2.60 -8.62
N VAL A 47 14.46 -3.16 -7.65
CA VAL A 47 14.75 -3.05 -6.22
C VAL A 47 14.88 -4.43 -5.59
N THR A 48 15.58 -4.52 -4.47
CA THR A 48 15.70 -5.77 -3.73
C THR A 48 14.36 -6.17 -3.10
N ARG A 49 14.15 -7.47 -2.92
CA ARG A 49 13.00 -8.02 -2.19
C ARG A 49 12.82 -7.37 -0.82
N GLU A 50 13.93 -7.15 -0.10
CA GLU A 50 13.89 -6.54 1.23
C GLU A 50 13.42 -5.08 1.17
N ARG A 51 13.77 -4.34 0.12
CA ARG A 51 13.28 -2.98 -0.06
C ARG A 51 11.76 -2.95 -0.23
N VAL A 52 11.19 -3.89 -0.98
CA VAL A 52 9.73 -4.03 -1.14
C VAL A 52 9.07 -4.32 0.22
N ARG A 53 9.65 -5.25 1.00
CA ARG A 53 9.16 -5.59 2.35
C ARG A 53 9.19 -4.39 3.30
N GLN A 54 10.25 -3.60 3.29
CA GLN A 54 10.37 -2.39 4.11
C GLN A 54 9.27 -1.37 3.77
N ILE A 55 9.03 -1.14 2.48
CA ILE A 55 7.99 -0.21 2.00
C ILE A 55 6.60 -0.71 2.43
N GLU A 56 6.33 -2.01 2.30
CA GLU A 56 5.08 -2.62 2.76
C GLU A 56 4.89 -2.42 4.28
N ALA A 57 5.92 -2.70 5.08
CA ALA A 57 5.87 -2.49 6.53
C ALA A 57 5.65 -1.01 6.90
N GLN A 58 6.29 -0.09 6.19
CA GLN A 58 6.13 1.35 6.39
C GLN A 58 4.72 1.81 6.05
N ALA A 59 4.14 1.32 4.94
CA ALA A 59 2.76 1.62 4.54
C ALA A 59 1.76 1.08 5.58
N LEU A 60 1.94 -0.17 6.02
CA LEU A 60 1.11 -0.78 7.06
C LEU A 60 1.23 -0.05 8.41
N SER A 61 2.41 0.46 8.75
CA SER A 61 2.61 1.28 9.95
C SER A 61 1.84 2.60 9.85
N ARG A 62 1.89 3.28 8.70
CA ARG A 62 1.10 4.50 8.43
C ARG A 62 -0.41 4.26 8.52
N LEU A 63 -0.89 3.14 7.99
CA LEU A 63 -2.30 2.72 8.09
C LEU A 63 -2.76 2.54 9.54
N ARG A 64 -1.87 2.09 10.44
CA ARG A 64 -2.19 1.89 11.86
C ARG A 64 -2.12 3.18 12.69
N HIS A 65 -1.64 4.29 12.13
CA HIS A 65 -1.51 5.53 12.87
C HIS A 65 -2.90 6.07 13.27
N PRO A 66 -3.12 6.47 14.53
CA PRO A 66 -4.45 6.89 15.01
C PRO A 66 -5.04 8.06 14.21
N THR A 67 -4.20 8.95 13.67
CA THR A 67 -4.63 10.05 12.80
C THR A 67 -5.25 9.57 11.49
N ILE A 68 -4.64 8.56 10.84
CA ILE A 68 -5.18 7.93 9.63
C ILE A 68 -6.42 7.12 10.00
N ARG A 69 -6.37 6.34 11.08
CA ARG A 69 -7.52 5.58 11.58
C ARG A 69 -8.74 6.46 11.93
N ARG A 70 -8.53 7.68 12.41
CA ARG A 70 -9.61 8.65 12.68
C ARG A 70 -10.20 9.21 11.38
N LYS A 71 -9.35 9.62 10.42
CA LYS A 71 -9.80 10.00 9.07
C LYS A 71 -10.58 8.89 8.37
N LEU A 72 -10.13 7.65 8.50
CA LEU A 72 -10.80 6.48 7.94
C LEU A 72 -12.17 6.23 8.58
N ARG A 73 -12.31 6.46 9.89
CA ARG A 73 -13.64 6.45 10.54
C ARG A 73 -14.54 7.55 10.01
N ASP A 74 -14.02 8.76 9.84
CA ASP A 74 -14.78 9.90 9.31
C ASP A 74 -15.23 9.66 7.85
N TYR A 75 -14.44 8.94 7.04
CA TYR A 75 -14.78 8.57 5.66
C TYR A 75 -15.72 7.36 5.54
N LEU A 76 -15.67 6.41 6.48
CA LEU A 76 -16.55 5.23 6.49
C LEU A 76 -17.94 5.51 7.08
N GLY A 77 -18.20 6.73 7.57
CA GLY A 77 -19.52 7.17 7.99
C GLY A 77 -20.15 6.29 9.07
N GLU A 78 -19.44 6.08 10.18
CA GLU A 78 -20.08 5.74 11.46
C GLU A 78 -20.37 7.00 12.27
#